data_AF-A0A3B5L4S3-F1
#
_entry.id   AF-A0A3B5L4S3-F1
#
_cell.length_a   1.000
_cell.length_b   1.000
_cell.length_c   1.000
_cell.angle_alpha   90.00
_cell.angle_beta   90.00
_cell.angle_gamma   90.00
#
_symmetry.space_group_name_H-M   'P 1'
#
loop_
_entity.id
_entity.type
_entity.pdbx_description
1 polymer ?
#
loop_
_entity_poly.entity_id
_entity_poly.type
_entity_poly.pdbx_seq_one_letter_code
_entity_poly.pdbx_strand_id
1 'polypeptide(L)'
;MQDRLLREKEEQQEREREQKKLVMEEKIREWLKIKRERERQEHLVKQRKDTEEMQRQQEKQREIECKSQQKYRDWLQKKNQEKLEKENKEKCNNIIFVSELYWLYFACYLIIVMDSFHSGPYENLHPAPSFYNPIPWKPIHIPPPQTSPNKTSERKPQRQKKIKQNPLFTYRQRNTASTTRFLNRR
;
A
#
# COMPACT_ATOMS: atom_id res chain seq x y z
N MET A 1 28.64 -93.93 49.78
CA MET A 1 27.70 -92.80 49.96
C MET A 1 28.17 -91.54 49.24
N GLN A 2 29.46 -91.16 49.33
CA GLN A 2 30.00 -89.93 48.73
C GLN A 2 29.82 -89.84 47.20
N ASP A 3 29.98 -90.95 46.47
CA ASP A 3 29.77 -91.00 45.00
C ASP A 3 28.35 -90.71 44.51
N ARG A 4 27.33 -90.84 45.37
CA ARG A 4 25.94 -90.50 45.00
C ARG A 4 25.69 -89.00 45.17
N LEU A 5 26.23 -88.42 46.25
CA LEU A 5 26.16 -86.98 46.53
C LEU A 5 26.86 -86.13 45.46
N LEU A 6 28.00 -86.60 44.93
CA LEU A 6 28.72 -85.87 43.89
C LEU A 6 27.92 -85.82 42.57
N ARG A 7 27.37 -86.96 42.14
CA ARG A 7 26.52 -87.06 40.96
C ARG A 7 25.27 -86.21 41.06
N GLU A 8 24.59 -86.24 42.21
CA GLU A 8 23.40 -85.42 42.44
C GLU A 8 23.71 -83.91 42.36
N LYS A 9 24.88 -83.49 42.85
CA LYS A 9 25.36 -82.10 42.74
C LYS A 9 25.70 -81.70 41.30
N GLU A 10 26.31 -82.60 40.53
CA GLU A 10 26.62 -82.38 39.11
C GLU A 10 25.34 -82.26 38.27
N GLU A 11 24.37 -83.15 38.47
CA GLU A 11 23.06 -83.09 37.82
C GLU A 11 22.29 -81.82 38.20
N GLN A 12 22.33 -81.40 39.48
CA GLN A 12 21.75 -80.15 39.93
C GLN A 12 22.37 -78.96 39.19
N GLN A 13 23.70 -78.96 39.08
CA GLN A 13 24.45 -77.90 38.40
C GLN A 13 24.17 -77.88 36.89
N GLU A 14 23.97 -79.03 36.26
CA GLU A 14 23.61 -79.14 34.85
C GLU A 14 22.21 -78.57 34.57
N ARG A 15 21.21 -78.94 35.39
CA ARG A 15 19.85 -78.36 35.31
C ARG A 15 19.85 -76.84 35.46
N GLU A 16 20.63 -76.32 36.41
CA GLU A 16 20.77 -74.87 36.57
C GLU A 16 21.41 -74.20 35.35
N ARG A 17 22.38 -74.85 34.69
CA ARG A 17 22.97 -74.32 33.45
C ARG A 17 21.96 -74.31 32.31
N GLU A 18 21.15 -75.35 32.18
CA GLU A 18 20.09 -75.43 31.17
C GLU A 18 18.99 -74.38 31.40
N GLN A 19 18.54 -74.21 32.64
CA GLN A 19 17.59 -73.14 32.99
C GLN A 19 18.15 -71.76 32.65
N LYS A 20 19.43 -71.50 32.97
CA LYS A 20 20.09 -70.24 32.62
C LYS A 20 20.19 -70.04 31.11
N LYS A 21 20.45 -71.10 30.33
CA LYS A 21 20.45 -71.04 28.86
C LYS A 21 19.08 -70.67 28.33
N LEU A 22 18.01 -71.34 28.78
CA LEU A 22 16.64 -71.07 28.34
C LEU A 22 16.22 -69.63 28.66
N VAL A 23 16.48 -69.15 29.88
CA VAL A 23 16.17 -67.76 30.30
C VAL A 23 16.95 -66.75 29.45
N MET A 24 18.21 -67.03 29.15
CA MET A 24 19.02 -66.13 28.32
C MET A 24 18.53 -66.12 26.86
N GLU A 25 18.22 -67.28 26.29
CA GLU A 25 17.67 -67.40 24.95
C GLU A 25 16.33 -66.67 24.82
N GLU A 26 15.45 -66.79 25.81
CA GLU A 26 14.18 -66.07 25.84
C GLU A 26 14.40 -64.55 25.87
N LYS A 27 15.29 -64.06 26.74
CA LYS A 27 15.68 -62.64 26.77
C LYS A 27 16.25 -62.14 25.45
N ILE A 28 17.07 -62.96 24.77
CA ILE A 28 17.61 -62.62 23.44
C ILE A 28 16.46 -62.52 22.43
N ARG A 29 15.52 -63.48 22.43
CA ARG A 29 14.36 -63.46 21.53
C ARG A 29 13.47 -62.24 21.75
N GLU A 30 13.17 -61.90 23.01
CA GLU A 30 12.40 -60.71 23.36
C GLU A 30 13.10 -59.42 22.95
N TRP A 31 14.40 -59.31 23.24
CA TRP A 31 15.20 -58.15 22.83
C TRP A 31 15.20 -57.96 21.31
N LEU A 32 15.34 -59.04 20.55
CA LEU A 32 15.24 -59.00 19.08
C LEU A 32 13.85 -58.56 18.60
N LYS A 33 12.78 -59.01 19.26
CA LYS A 33 11.40 -58.60 18.93
C LYS A 33 11.21 -57.10 19.15
N ILE A 34 11.64 -56.59 20.30
CA ILE A 34 11.56 -55.14 20.63
C ILE A 34 12.41 -54.32 19.66
N LYS A 35 13.64 -54.77 19.36
CA LYS A 35 14.53 -54.06 18.43
C LYS A 35 13.92 -53.94 17.03
N ARG A 36 13.35 -55.03 16.51
CA ARG A 36 12.66 -55.02 15.19
C ARG A 36 11.43 -54.12 15.18
N GLU A 37 10.71 -54.04 16.30
CA GLU A 37 9.58 -53.10 16.43
C GLU A 37 10.07 -51.65 16.44
N ARG A 38 11.12 -51.35 17.21
CA ARG A 38 11.73 -50.02 17.26
C ARG A 38 12.16 -49.54 15.88
N GLU A 39 12.87 -50.38 15.13
CA GLU A 39 13.30 -50.06 13.76
C GLU A 39 12.11 -49.79 12.83
N ARG A 40 11.02 -50.55 12.97
CA ARG A 40 9.77 -50.31 12.22
C ARG A 40 9.13 -48.97 12.59
N GLN A 41 9.06 -48.64 13.88
CA GLN A 41 8.52 -47.35 14.34
C GLN A 41 9.39 -46.18 13.86
N GLU A 42 10.72 -46.29 13.96
CA GLU A 42 11.64 -45.26 13.46
C GLU A 42 11.48 -45.04 11.95
N HIS A 43 11.35 -46.13 11.17
CA HIS A 43 11.09 -46.05 9.74
C HIS A 43 9.75 -45.38 9.43
N LEU A 44 8.68 -45.71 10.16
CA LEU A 44 7.37 -45.06 10.00
C LEU A 44 7.42 -43.57 10.35
N VAL A 45 8.11 -43.21 11.43
CA VAL A 45 8.30 -41.79 11.81
C VAL A 45 9.09 -41.05 10.74
N LYS A 46 10.13 -41.68 10.19
CA LYS A 46 10.93 -41.09 9.11
C LYS A 46 10.09 -40.87 7.85
N GLN A 47 9.31 -41.85 7.43
CA GLN A 47 8.39 -41.71 6.30
C GLN A 47 7.34 -40.61 6.52
N ARG A 48 6.75 -40.52 7.72
CA ARG A 48 5.81 -39.45 8.07
C ARG A 48 6.48 -38.08 7.97
N LYS A 49 7.69 -37.94 8.49
CA LYS A 49 8.43 -36.68 8.43
C LYS A 49 8.75 -36.26 7.00
N ASP A 50 9.22 -37.19 6.17
CA ASP A 50 9.59 -36.89 4.78
C ASP A 50 8.36 -36.55 3.92
N THR A 51 7.24 -37.25 4.14
CA THR A 51 5.96 -36.94 3.47
C THR A 51 5.37 -35.60 3.91
N GLU A 52 5.45 -35.27 5.20
CA GLU A 52 5.04 -33.96 5.73
C GLU A 52 5.90 -32.82 5.17
N GLU A 53 7.23 -33.01 5.09
CA GLU A 53 8.14 -32.02 4.49
C GLU A 53 7.84 -31.80 2.99
N MET A 54 7.58 -32.89 2.24
CA MET A 54 7.17 -32.81 0.84
C MET A 54 5.85 -32.03 0.69
N GLN A 55 4.86 -32.30 1.55
CA GLN A 55 3.58 -31.60 1.54
C GLN A 55 3.74 -30.10 1.83
N ARG A 56 4.54 -29.73 2.83
CA ARG A 56 4.83 -28.32 3.15
C ARG A 56 5.51 -27.60 1.99
N GLN A 57 6.41 -28.27 1.26
CA GLN A 57 7.04 -27.69 0.08
C GLN A 57 6.04 -27.47 -1.05
N GLN A 58 5.18 -28.47 -1.31
CA GLN A 58 4.14 -28.37 -2.33
C GLN A 58 3.12 -27.27 -1.99
N GLU A 59 2.74 -27.13 -0.72
CA GLU A 59 1.85 -26.05 -0.27
C GLU A 59 2.47 -24.66 -0.48
N LYS A 60 3.75 -24.48 -0.14
CA LYS A 60 4.47 -23.22 -0.41
C LYS A 60 4.48 -22.87 -1.89
N GLN A 61 4.70 -23.86 -2.77
CA GLN A 61 4.65 -23.63 -4.22
C GLN A 61 3.25 -23.19 -4.67
N ARG A 62 2.19 -23.87 -4.20
CA ARG A 62 0.80 -23.48 -4.49
C ARG A 62 0.47 -22.09 -3.97
N GLU A 63 0.96 -21.74 -2.79
CA GLU A 63 0.73 -20.41 -2.19
C GLU A 63 1.40 -19.31 -3.02
N ILE A 64 2.64 -19.52 -3.48
CA ILE A 64 3.35 -18.59 -4.36
C ILE A 64 2.60 -18.44 -5.69
N GLU A 65 2.17 -19.55 -6.29
CA GLU A 65 1.41 -19.55 -7.53
C GLU A 65 0.09 -18.79 -7.35
N CYS A 66 -0.70 -19.14 -6.34
CA CYS A 66 -1.96 -18.47 -6.02
C CYS A 66 -1.76 -16.97 -5.76
N LYS A 67 -0.74 -16.59 -4.99
CA LYS A 67 -0.38 -15.17 -4.74
C LYS A 67 -0.04 -14.42 -6.02
N SER A 68 0.72 -15.04 -6.93
CA SER A 68 1.08 -14.39 -8.21
C SER A 68 -0.13 -14.27 -9.14
N GLN A 69 -0.99 -15.29 -9.19
CA GLN A 69 -2.25 -15.25 -9.95
C GLN A 69 -3.20 -14.19 -9.39
N GLN A 70 -3.34 -14.11 -8.07
CA GLN A 70 -4.17 -13.09 -7.42
C GLN A 70 -3.65 -11.68 -7.74
N LYS A 71 -2.35 -11.44 -7.57
CA LYS A 71 -1.73 -10.15 -7.95
C LYS A 71 -1.97 -9.79 -9.41
N TYR A 72 -1.91 -10.77 -10.30
CA TYR A 72 -2.21 -10.56 -11.72
C TYR A 72 -3.68 -10.18 -11.95
N ARG A 73 -4.62 -10.84 -11.28
CA ARG A 73 -6.05 -10.50 -11.33
C ARG A 73 -6.32 -9.09 -10.82
N ASP A 74 -5.78 -8.75 -9.65
CA ASP A 74 -5.93 -7.42 -9.05
C ASP A 74 -5.34 -6.32 -9.94
N TRP A 75 -4.15 -6.57 -10.50
CA TRP A 75 -3.51 -5.68 -11.46
C TRP A 75 -4.35 -5.49 -12.72
N LEU A 76 -4.91 -6.57 -13.25
CA LEU A 76 -5.74 -6.54 -14.45
C LEU A 76 -7.03 -5.74 -14.20
N GLN A 77 -7.68 -5.95 -13.05
CA GLN A 77 -8.85 -5.19 -12.64
C GLN A 77 -8.53 -3.70 -12.51
N LYS A 78 -7.43 -3.35 -11.83
CA LYS A 78 -6.99 -1.96 -11.68
C LYS A 78 -6.68 -1.33 -13.04
N LYS A 79 -6.04 -2.06 -13.95
CA LYS A 79 -5.76 -1.57 -15.30
C LYS A 79 -7.01 -1.29 -16.11
N ASN A 80 -8.02 -2.15 -16.01
CA ASN A 80 -9.31 -1.93 -16.66
C ASN A 80 -10.05 -0.73 -16.07
N GLN A 81 -10.00 -0.56 -14.75
CA GLN A 81 -10.58 0.60 -14.06
C GLN A 81 -9.89 1.91 -14.49
N GLU A 82 -8.56 1.97 -14.49
CA GLU A 82 -7.79 3.13 -14.95
C GLU A 82 -8.12 3.49 -16.41
N LYS A 83 -8.35 2.47 -17.27
CA LYS A 83 -8.75 2.69 -18.66
C LYS A 83 -10.15 3.30 -18.77
N LEU A 84 -11.11 2.78 -18.02
CA LEU A 84 -12.49 3.28 -17.99
C LEU A 84 -12.56 4.72 -17.44
N GLU A 85 -11.80 5.03 -16.38
CA GLU A 85 -11.75 6.37 -15.80
C GLU A 85 -11.18 7.40 -16.79
N LYS A 86 -10.15 7.03 -17.56
CA LYS A 86 -9.59 7.90 -18.62
C LYS A 86 -10.60 8.15 -19.72
N GLU A 87 -11.26 7.11 -20.22
CA GLU A 87 -12.28 7.24 -21.27
C GLU A 87 -13.46 8.10 -20.79
N ASN A 88 -13.92 7.91 -19.55
CA ASN A 88 -14.98 8.73 -18.97
C ASN A 88 -14.53 10.18 -18.78
N LYS A 89 -13.28 10.42 -18.38
CA LYS A 89 -12.74 11.78 -18.26
C LYS A 89 -12.66 12.46 -19.63
N GLU A 90 -12.22 11.76 -20.66
CA GLU A 90 -12.22 12.25 -22.04
C GLU A 90 -13.63 12.54 -22.53
N LYS A 91 -14.60 11.66 -22.26
CA LYS A 91 -16.02 11.91 -22.56
C LYS A 91 -16.54 13.15 -21.84
N CYS A 92 -16.28 13.29 -20.54
CA CYS A 92 -16.66 14.49 -19.79
C CYS A 92 -15.98 15.75 -20.35
N ASN A 93 -14.69 15.71 -20.66
CA ASN A 93 -13.98 16.82 -21.28
C ASN A 93 -14.57 17.18 -22.64
N ASN A 94 -14.90 16.19 -23.47
CA ASN A 94 -15.56 16.40 -24.75
C ASN A 94 -16.95 17.02 -24.59
N ILE A 95 -17.73 16.55 -23.60
CA ILE A 95 -19.04 17.12 -23.28
C ILE A 95 -18.90 18.58 -22.81
N ILE A 96 -17.94 18.86 -21.92
CA ILE A 96 -17.66 20.21 -21.44
C ILE A 96 -17.29 21.11 -22.64
N PHE A 97 -16.36 20.67 -23.49
CA PHE A 97 -15.94 21.41 -24.68
C PHE A 97 -17.10 21.70 -25.64
N VAL A 98 -17.95 20.71 -25.92
CA VAL A 98 -19.15 20.91 -26.77
C VAL A 98 -20.13 21.88 -26.13
N SER A 99 -20.33 21.80 -24.81
CA SER A 99 -21.22 22.72 -24.09
C SER A 99 -20.71 24.16 -24.10
N GLU A 100 -19.40 24.38 -24.00
CA GLU A 100 -18.78 25.71 -24.10
C GLU A 100 -18.96 26.32 -25.50
N LEU A 101 -18.74 25.53 -26.56
CA LEU A 101 -18.96 25.96 -27.94
C LEU A 101 -20.43 26.33 -28.20
N TYR A 102 -21.37 25.55 -27.66
CA TYR A 102 -22.79 25.83 -27.78
C TYR A 102 -23.19 27.10 -27.04
N TRP A 103 -22.64 27.34 -25.84
CA TRP A 103 -22.85 28.58 -25.09
C TRP A 103 -22.33 29.81 -25.84
N LEU A 104 -21.12 29.73 -26.43
CA LEU A 104 -20.57 30.81 -27.24
C LEU A 104 -21.42 31.07 -28.49
N TYR A 105 -21.84 30.01 -29.18
CA TYR A 105 -22.73 30.12 -30.33
C TYR A 105 -24.06 30.80 -29.97
N PHE A 106 -24.68 30.38 -28.87
CA PHE A 106 -25.93 30.97 -28.38
C PHE A 106 -25.77 32.43 -27.96
N ALA A 107 -24.68 32.78 -27.28
CA ALA A 107 -24.37 34.16 -26.92
C ALA A 107 -24.17 35.05 -28.16
N CYS A 108 -23.43 34.59 -29.16
CA CYS A 108 -23.28 35.30 -30.43
C CYS A 108 -24.62 35.50 -31.15
N TYR A 109 -25.47 34.47 -31.19
CA TYR A 109 -26.81 34.57 -31.76
C TYR A 109 -27.67 35.60 -31.04
N LEU A 110 -27.69 35.59 -29.70
CA LEU A 110 -28.42 36.58 -28.91
C LEU A 110 -27.93 38.01 -29.17
N ILE A 111 -26.62 38.23 -29.27
CA ILE A 111 -26.05 39.55 -29.58
C ILE A 111 -26.56 40.03 -30.96
N ILE A 112 -26.44 39.21 -32.00
CA ILE A 112 -26.90 39.54 -33.36
C ILE A 112 -28.40 39.90 -33.38
N VAL A 113 -29.21 39.12 -32.65
CA VAL A 113 -30.65 39.36 -32.56
C VAL A 113 -30.95 40.65 -31.77
N MET A 114 -30.29 40.89 -30.64
CA MET A 114 -30.48 42.11 -29.84
C MET A 114 -30.03 43.37 -30.57
N ASP A 115 -28.93 43.34 -31.33
CA ASP A 115 -28.48 44.47 -32.16
C ASP A 115 -29.53 44.80 -33.24
N SER A 116 -30.21 43.78 -33.77
CA SER A 116 -31.30 43.96 -34.73
C SER A 116 -32.54 44.64 -34.11
N PHE A 117 -32.73 44.54 -32.80
CA PHE A 117 -33.84 45.20 -32.08
C PHE A 117 -33.48 46.59 -31.53
N HIS A 118 -32.20 46.87 -31.24
CA HIS A 118 -31.75 48.20 -30.78
C HIS A 118 -31.65 49.21 -31.93
N SER A 119 -31.54 48.76 -33.18
CA SER A 119 -31.71 49.61 -34.37
C SER A 119 -33.18 49.97 -34.63
N GLY A 120 -33.85 50.51 -33.61
CA GLY A 120 -35.18 51.11 -33.71
C GLY A 120 -35.09 52.56 -34.21
N PRO A 121 -36.15 53.12 -34.81
CA PRO A 121 -36.15 54.42 -35.48
C PRO A 121 -35.92 55.65 -34.56
N TYR A 122 -35.60 55.45 -33.28
CA TYR A 122 -35.50 56.50 -32.26
C TYR A 122 -34.07 56.85 -31.81
N GLU A 123 -33.02 56.12 -32.23
CA GLU A 123 -31.64 56.38 -31.76
C GLU A 123 -31.05 57.73 -32.25
N ASN A 124 -31.71 58.43 -33.18
CA ASN A 124 -31.23 59.70 -33.74
C ASN A 124 -31.74 60.97 -33.02
N LEU A 125 -32.42 60.86 -31.87
CA LEU A 125 -33.04 62.02 -31.18
C LEU A 125 -32.39 62.40 -29.85
N HIS A 126 -31.31 61.74 -29.42
CA HIS A 126 -30.56 62.19 -28.26
C HIS A 126 -29.41 63.10 -28.72
N PRO A 127 -29.49 64.42 -28.50
CA PRO A 127 -28.32 65.28 -28.72
C PRO A 127 -27.19 64.76 -27.83
N ALA A 128 -25.97 64.76 -28.37
CA ALA A 128 -24.76 64.33 -27.65
C ALA A 128 -24.77 64.91 -26.23
N PRO A 129 -24.49 64.11 -25.18
CA PRO A 129 -24.46 64.61 -23.81
C PRO A 129 -23.50 65.80 -23.78
N SER A 130 -24.04 67.01 -23.63
CA SER A 130 -23.20 68.18 -23.50
C SER A 130 -22.35 67.96 -22.27
N PHE A 131 -21.04 67.80 -22.50
CA PHE A 131 -20.01 67.69 -21.49
C PHE A 131 -20.16 68.87 -20.52
N TYR A 132 -20.94 68.68 -19.45
CA TYR A 132 -20.86 69.56 -18.30
C TYR A 132 -19.45 69.36 -17.78
N ASN A 133 -18.62 70.38 -17.96
CA ASN A 133 -17.35 70.53 -17.27
C ASN A 133 -17.60 71.37 -16.00
N PRO A 134 -18.10 70.81 -14.89
CA PRO A 134 -18.17 71.55 -13.65
C PRO A 134 -16.78 71.59 -13.03
N ILE A 135 -15.90 72.45 -13.56
CA ILE A 135 -14.69 72.84 -12.81
C ILE A 135 -14.58 74.36 -12.86
N PRO A 136 -14.81 75.00 -11.71
CA PRO A 136 -13.78 75.90 -11.24
C PRO A 136 -13.56 75.69 -9.74
N TRP A 137 -13.05 74.51 -9.34
CA TRP A 137 -12.41 74.40 -8.02
C TRP A 137 -11.01 75.02 -8.12
N LYS A 138 -10.96 76.35 -8.27
CA LYS A 138 -9.75 77.11 -7.93
C LYS A 138 -9.49 76.84 -6.44
N PRO A 139 -8.32 76.32 -6.04
CA PRO A 139 -7.99 76.17 -4.63
C PRO A 139 -8.02 77.54 -3.97
N ILE A 140 -8.84 77.72 -2.94
CA ILE A 140 -8.78 78.91 -2.09
C ILE A 140 -7.44 78.84 -1.34
N HIS A 141 -6.56 79.81 -1.55
CA HIS A 141 -5.33 79.95 -0.78
C HIS A 141 -5.68 80.37 0.66
N ILE A 142 -5.80 79.38 1.53
CA ILE A 142 -6.00 79.58 2.97
C ILE A 142 -4.61 79.83 3.59
N PRO A 143 -4.32 81.00 4.19
CA PRO A 143 -3.05 81.21 4.86
C PRO A 143 -2.91 80.27 6.07
N PRO A 144 -1.71 79.77 6.39
CA PRO A 144 -1.53 78.78 7.46
C PRO A 144 -1.77 79.42 8.85
N PRO A 145 -2.64 78.86 9.69
CA PRO A 145 -2.66 79.19 11.12
C PRO A 145 -1.42 78.59 11.80
N GLN A 146 -0.62 79.45 12.43
CA GLN A 146 0.58 79.06 13.18
C GLN A 146 0.24 78.49 14.57
N THR A 147 1.09 77.54 14.99
CA THR A 147 1.47 77.16 16.38
C THR A 147 0.33 76.74 17.35
N SER A 148 0.37 75.69 18.16
CA SER A 148 1.42 74.80 18.71
C SER A 148 0.70 73.68 19.53
N PRO A 149 1.35 72.95 20.45
CA PRO A 149 1.47 71.48 20.43
C PRO A 149 0.43 70.75 21.31
N ASN A 150 0.51 69.42 21.30
CA ASN A 150 0.13 68.46 22.35
C ASN A 150 -0.92 67.42 21.93
N LYS A 151 -0.48 66.15 21.97
CA LYS A 151 -1.17 64.95 22.50
C LYS A 151 -0.29 63.75 22.18
N THR A 152 0.55 63.28 23.11
CA THR A 152 0.23 62.25 24.11
C THR A 152 -0.86 61.24 23.71
N SER A 153 -0.42 59.97 23.71
CA SER A 153 -1.09 58.82 24.31
C SER A 153 -2.20 58.08 23.54
N GLU A 154 -1.88 56.80 23.30
CA GLU A 154 -2.76 55.62 23.44
C GLU A 154 -3.94 55.41 22.48
N ARG A 155 -3.87 54.37 21.63
CA ARG A 155 -4.32 52.97 21.94
C ARG A 155 -4.33 52.08 20.69
N LYS A 156 -3.73 50.88 20.84
CA LYS A 156 -3.92 49.67 20.00
C LYS A 156 -5.35 49.08 20.25
N PRO A 157 -5.92 48.12 19.47
CA PRO A 157 -5.23 46.87 19.08
C PRO A 157 -5.67 46.10 17.80
N GLN A 158 -4.77 45.20 17.36
CA GLN A 158 -5.01 43.77 17.04
C GLN A 158 -5.84 43.34 15.79
N ARG A 159 -5.11 42.83 14.78
CA ARG A 159 -5.50 41.69 13.90
C ARG A 159 -4.35 40.67 13.91
N GLN A 160 -4.44 39.56 14.65
CA GLN A 160 -4.88 38.22 14.22
C GLN A 160 -4.28 37.78 12.86
N LYS A 161 -3.23 36.92 12.88
CA LYS A 161 -3.24 35.44 12.63
C LYS A 161 -3.39 35.13 11.12
N LYS A 162 -2.65 34.22 10.46
CA LYS A 162 -1.88 33.03 10.89
C LYS A 162 -1.15 32.40 9.66
N ILE A 163 -0.07 31.66 9.93
CA ILE A 163 0.41 30.40 9.27
C ILE A 163 1.06 30.56 7.88
N LYS A 164 2.39 30.62 7.77
CA LYS A 164 3.43 29.55 7.80
C LYS A 164 3.30 28.50 6.69
N GLN A 165 4.21 28.64 5.72
CA GLN A 165 4.48 27.78 4.58
C GLN A 165 5.18 26.48 5.03
N ASN A 166 4.83 25.37 4.37
CA ASN A 166 5.37 24.02 4.59
C ASN A 166 6.82 23.88 4.09
N PRO A 167 7.69 23.11 4.77
CA PRO A 167 9.01 22.75 4.28
C PRO A 167 8.97 21.57 3.30
N LEU A 168 9.73 21.72 2.21
CA LEU A 168 9.99 20.73 1.18
C LEU A 168 10.73 19.51 1.76
N PHE A 169 10.15 18.32 1.60
CA PHE A 169 10.76 17.05 1.96
C PHE A 169 11.78 16.66 0.89
N THR A 170 13.07 16.76 1.20
CA THR A 170 14.14 16.24 0.35
C THR A 170 14.28 14.73 0.56
N TYR A 171 13.84 13.95 -0.43
CA TYR A 171 14.04 12.51 -0.46
C TYR A 171 15.52 12.20 -0.76
N ARG A 172 16.22 11.68 0.26
CA ARG A 172 17.60 11.18 0.16
C ARG A 172 17.62 9.85 -0.59
N GLN A 173 18.05 9.88 -1.84
CA GLN A 173 18.26 8.72 -2.69
C GLN A 173 19.44 7.89 -2.15
N ARG A 174 19.17 6.70 -1.61
CA ARG A 174 20.19 5.75 -1.13
C ARG A 174 20.43 4.71 -2.23
N ASN A 175 21.53 4.89 -2.96
CA ASN A 175 22.02 3.90 -3.92
C ASN A 175 22.80 2.81 -3.16
N THR A 176 22.23 1.62 -3.06
CA THR A 176 22.94 0.40 -2.68
C THR A 176 22.68 -0.65 -3.75
N ALA A 177 23.55 -0.69 -4.75
CA ALA A 177 23.67 -1.79 -5.70
C ALA A 177 25.12 -2.30 -5.65
N SER A 178 25.42 -3.13 -4.65
CA SER A 178 26.64 -3.93 -4.62
C SER A 178 26.36 -5.24 -5.35
N THR A 179 26.44 -5.21 -6.68
CA THR A 179 26.42 -6.41 -7.53
C THR A 179 27.81 -7.05 -7.49
N THR A 180 28.04 -7.93 -6.51
CA THR A 180 29.20 -8.83 -6.53
C THR A 180 28.92 -9.95 -7.52
N ARG A 181 29.70 -9.95 -8.60
CA ARG A 181 29.74 -11.00 -9.62
C ARG A 181 30.29 -12.28 -9.00
N PHE A 182 29.46 -13.32 -8.92
CA PHE A 182 29.94 -14.70 -8.83
C PHE A 182 29.63 -15.41 -10.15
N LEU A 183 30.61 -15.34 -11.06
CA LEU A 183 30.76 -16.36 -12.10
C LEU A 183 31.40 -17.57 -11.44
N ASN A 184 30.62 -18.61 -11.22
CA ASN A 184 31.17 -19.94 -11.01
C ASN A 184 30.21 -20.94 -11.64
N ARG A 185 30.49 -21.30 -12.90
CA ARG A 185 29.91 -22.48 -13.53
C ARG A 185 31.06 -23.23 -14.21
N ARG A 186 31.12 -24.51 -13.83
CA ARG A 186 31.97 -25.59 -14.30
C ARG A 186 31.91 -25.75 -15.81
#